data_AF-A0A3A0C7W9-F1
#
_entry.id   AF-A0A3A0C7W9-F1
#
_cell.length_a   1.000
_cell.length_b   1.000
_cell.length_c   1.000
_cell.angle_alpha   90.00
_cell.angle_beta   90.00
_cell.angle_gamma   90.00
#
_symmetry.space_group_name_H-M   'P 1'
#
loop_
_entity.id
_entity.type
_entity.pdbx_description
1 polymer ?
#
loop_
_entity_poly.entity_id
_entity_poly.type
_entity_poly.pdbx_seq_one_letter_code
_entity_poly.pdbx_strand_id
1 'polypeptide(L)'
;MARPPRVHPPTVRKCAAREYAMPPSQDPLYAGLGQAVRIGTELLAALIVGGGIGWVVDTYLFGSNPWGLVVGLGLGAAAGVRNAYRAAQRWQG
;
A
#
# COMPACT_ATOMS: atom_id res chain seq x y z
N MET A 1 50.22 13.35 43.79
CA MET A 1 49.94 11.89 43.81
C MET A 1 48.52 11.68 43.29
N ALA A 2 48.38 10.80 42.30
CA ALA A 2 47.33 10.80 41.29
C ALA A 2 45.98 10.27 41.78
N ARG A 3 44.89 10.88 41.29
CA ARG A 3 43.53 10.32 41.40
C ARG A 3 43.47 9.00 40.60
N PRO A 4 42.82 7.94 41.11
CA PRO A 4 42.65 6.71 40.35
C PRO A 4 41.77 6.97 39.10
N PRO A 5 41.99 6.26 37.98
CA PRO A 5 41.16 6.38 36.80
C PRO A 5 39.75 5.83 37.09
N ARG A 6 38.70 6.60 36.74
CA ARG A 6 37.32 6.10 36.73
C ARG A 6 37.19 5.06 35.61
N VAL A 7 37.16 3.79 35.98
CA VAL A 7 36.65 2.73 35.11
C VAL A 7 35.12 2.86 35.03
N HIS A 8 34.61 3.35 33.90
CA HIS A 8 33.19 3.18 33.58
C HIS A 8 32.96 1.68 33.38
N PRO A 9 32.01 1.02 34.06
CA PRO A 9 31.59 -0.30 33.64
C PRO A 9 31.07 -0.17 32.20
N PRO A 10 31.47 -1.05 31.26
CA PRO A 10 30.76 -1.12 29.99
C PRO A 10 29.30 -1.39 30.35
N THR A 11 28.43 -0.45 29.98
CA THR A 11 26.99 -0.53 30.12
C THR A 11 26.58 -1.95 29.82
N VAL A 12 26.03 -2.61 30.85
CA VAL A 12 25.62 -4.01 30.84
C VAL A 12 25.03 -4.29 29.46
N ARG A 13 25.79 -5.05 28.68
CA ARG A 13 25.35 -5.62 27.42
C ARG A 13 23.97 -6.18 27.70
N LYS A 14 22.95 -5.69 26.98
CA LYS A 14 21.70 -6.44 26.80
C LYS A 14 22.05 -7.74 26.07
N CYS A 15 22.64 -8.69 26.79
CA CYS A 15 22.85 -10.07 26.37
C CYS A 15 21.55 -10.88 26.45
N ALA A 16 20.41 -10.24 26.74
CA ALA A 16 19.06 -10.79 26.61
C ALA A 16 18.25 -10.05 25.52
N ALA A 17 18.91 -9.58 24.47
CA ALA A 17 18.25 -8.95 23.33
C ALA A 17 18.72 -9.60 22.02
N ARG A 18 18.34 -10.85 21.81
CA ARG A 18 18.07 -11.32 20.46
C ARG A 18 17.01 -12.39 20.53
N GLU A 19 15.81 -11.88 20.75
CA GLU A 19 14.60 -12.38 20.14
C GLU A 19 14.92 -13.25 18.93
N TYR A 20 14.30 -14.41 18.86
CA TYR A 20 14.10 -15.12 17.60
C TYR A 20 13.16 -14.29 16.67
N ALA A 21 13.25 -12.96 16.70
CA ALA A 21 12.79 -12.10 15.65
C ALA A 21 13.79 -12.31 14.51
N MET A 22 13.52 -13.30 13.68
CA MET A 22 13.96 -13.19 12.30
C MET A 22 13.49 -11.80 11.85
N PRO A 23 14.39 -10.86 11.47
CA PRO A 23 13.92 -9.71 10.73
C PRO A 23 13.14 -10.32 9.55
N PRO A 24 11.91 -9.87 9.25
CA PRO A 24 11.34 -10.23 7.96
C PRO A 24 12.44 -9.92 6.96
N SER A 25 12.86 -10.91 6.17
CA SER A 25 13.83 -10.69 5.11
C SER A 25 13.16 -9.68 4.18
N GLN A 26 13.42 -8.40 4.42
CA GLN A 26 12.91 -7.30 3.63
C GLN A 26 13.74 -7.27 2.37
N ASP A 27 13.62 -8.33 1.58
CA ASP A 27 14.20 -8.33 0.26
C ASP A 27 13.48 -7.18 -0.47
N PRO A 28 14.22 -6.24 -1.07
CA PRO A 28 13.63 -5.10 -1.76
C PRO A 28 12.62 -5.55 -2.83
N LEU A 29 12.78 -6.78 -3.32
CA LEU A 29 11.82 -7.49 -4.17
C LEU A 29 10.46 -7.72 -3.49
N TYR A 30 10.39 -8.24 -2.26
CA TYR A 30 9.12 -8.48 -1.56
C TYR A 30 8.42 -7.16 -1.18
N ALA A 31 9.19 -6.13 -0.80
CA ALA A 31 8.65 -4.80 -0.53
C ALA A 31 8.05 -4.17 -1.80
N GLY A 32 8.73 -4.28 -2.94
CA GLY A 32 8.21 -3.82 -4.23
C GLY A 32 6.97 -4.59 -4.70
N LEU A 33 6.96 -5.92 -4.51
CA LEU A 33 5.80 -6.76 -4.84
C LEU A 33 4.58 -6.43 -3.99
N GLY A 34 4.73 -6.28 -2.67
CA GLY A 34 3.62 -5.93 -1.78
C GLY A 34 2.97 -4.60 -2.18
N GLN A 35 3.79 -3.62 -2.57
CA GLN A 35 3.30 -2.34 -3.06
C GLN A 35 2.59 -2.44 -4.41
N ALA A 36 3.15 -3.21 -5.36
CA ALA A 36 2.52 -3.43 -6.66
C ALA A 36 1.15 -4.11 -6.53
N VAL A 37 1.04 -5.13 -5.67
CA VAL A 37 -0.22 -5.83 -5.39
C VAL A 37 -1.24 -4.89 -4.76
N ARG A 38 -0.82 -4.05 -3.81
CA ARG A 38 -1.72 -3.06 -3.22
C ARG A 38 -2.27 -2.08 -4.27
N ILE A 39 -1.39 -1.52 -5.10
CA ILE A 39 -1.81 -0.58 -6.15
C ILE A 39 -2.75 -1.28 -7.15
N GLY A 40 -2.44 -2.53 -7.53
CA GLY A 40 -3.28 -3.33 -8.43
C GLY A 40 -4.66 -3.64 -7.82
N THR A 41 -4.73 -3.98 -6.54
CA THR A 41 -5.99 -4.27 -5.85
C THR A 41 -6.87 -3.02 -5.68
N GLU A 42 -6.27 -1.86 -5.41
CA GLU A 42 -6.99 -0.58 -5.37
C GLU A 42 -7.60 -0.22 -6.73
N LEU A 43 -6.84 -0.42 -7.82
CA LEU A 43 -7.33 -0.22 -9.19
C LEU A 43 -8.47 -1.19 -9.52
N LEU A 44 -8.27 -2.48 -9.25
CA LEU A 44 -9.26 -3.53 -9.53
C LEU A 44 -10.56 -3.29 -8.75
N ALA A 45 -10.45 -2.92 -7.47
CA ALA A 45 -11.61 -2.58 -6.64
C ALA A 45 -12.38 -1.38 -7.24
N ALA A 46 -11.68 -0.34 -7.67
CA ALA A 46 -12.32 0.84 -8.28
C ALA A 46 -13.03 0.50 -9.61
N LEU A 47 -12.45 -0.38 -10.43
CA LEU A 47 -13.08 -0.88 -11.66
C LEU A 47 -14.33 -1.70 -11.39
N ILE A 48 -14.28 -2.61 -10.41
CA ILE A 48 -15.44 -3.43 -10.02
C ILE A 48 -16.57 -2.55 -9.50
N VAL A 49 -16.26 -1.57 -8.65
CA VAL A 49 -17.26 -0.63 -8.11
C VAL A 49 -17.83 0.26 -9.22
N GLY A 50 -16.98 0.85 -10.06
CA GLY A 50 -17.42 1.71 -11.17
C GLY A 50 -18.23 0.96 -12.22
N GLY A 51 -17.80 -0.26 -12.57
CA GLY A 51 -18.52 -1.15 -13.48
C GLY A 51 -19.84 -1.65 -12.89
N GLY A 52 -19.86 -2.00 -11.60
CA GLY A 52 -21.08 -2.41 -10.90
C GLY A 52 -22.12 -1.28 -10.86
N ILE A 53 -21.71 -0.07 -10.50
CA ILE A 53 -22.59 1.11 -10.52
C ILE A 53 -23.03 1.42 -11.95
N GLY A 54 -22.11 1.41 -12.92
CA GLY A 54 -22.41 1.66 -14.33
C GLY A 54 -23.42 0.65 -14.90
N TRP A 55 -23.30 -0.62 -14.53
CA TRP A 55 -24.24 -1.67 -14.93
C TRP A 55 -25.63 -1.49 -14.31
N VAL A 56 -25.71 -1.15 -13.02
CA VAL A 56 -27.00 -0.85 -12.37
C VAL A 56 -27.68 0.35 -13.03
N VAL A 57 -26.90 1.41 -13.31
CA VAL A 57 -27.39 2.59 -14.04
C VAL A 57 -27.89 2.22 -15.43
N ASP A 58 -27.14 1.42 -16.19
CA ASP A 58 -27.57 0.98 -17.51
C ASP A 58 -28.86 0.15 -17.48
N THR A 59 -28.99 -0.72 -16.48
CA THR A 59 -30.14 -1.62 -16.34
C THR A 59 -31.39 -0.86 -15.90
N TYR A 60 -31.27 0.14 -15.01
CA TYR A 60 -32.40 0.89 -14.46
C TYR A 60 -32.80 2.13 -15.27
N LEU A 61 -31.85 2.84 -15.89
CA LEU A 61 -32.10 4.15 -16.52
C LEU A 61 -32.09 4.09 -18.05
N PHE A 62 -31.24 3.26 -18.66
CA PHE A 62 -30.99 3.27 -20.10
C PHE A 62 -31.49 2.03 -20.84
N GLY A 63 -31.89 0.98 -20.13
CA GLY A 63 -32.61 -0.16 -20.71
C GLY A 63 -31.84 -0.95 -21.77
N SER A 64 -30.50 -0.95 -21.73
CA SER A 64 -29.55 -1.68 -22.64
C SER A 64 -28.81 -0.83 -23.68
N ASN A 65 -28.42 0.39 -23.32
CA ASN A 65 -27.43 1.17 -24.07
C ASN A 65 -26.22 1.35 -23.14
N PRO A 66 -25.05 0.70 -23.37
CA PRO A 66 -23.99 0.48 -22.35
C PRO A 66 -23.18 1.74 -22.01
N TRP A 67 -23.81 2.91 -22.04
CA TRP A 67 -23.18 4.21 -21.83
C TRP A 67 -22.87 4.44 -20.36
N GLY A 68 -23.74 4.00 -19.45
CA GLY A 68 -23.50 4.03 -18.00
C GLY A 68 -22.35 3.13 -17.60
N LEU A 69 -22.18 1.96 -18.23
CA LEU A 69 -20.98 1.12 -18.07
C LEU A 69 -19.72 1.80 -18.56
N VAL A 70 -19.74 2.44 -19.74
CA VAL A 70 -18.57 3.16 -20.29
C VAL A 70 -18.15 4.31 -19.36
N VAL A 71 -19.11 5.14 -18.93
CA VAL A 71 -18.84 6.25 -18.00
C VAL A 71 -18.44 5.73 -16.62
N GLY A 72 -19.12 4.71 -16.11
CA GLY A 72 -18.84 4.11 -14.80
C GLY A 72 -17.46 3.46 -14.72
N LEU A 73 -17.06 2.73 -15.76
CA LEU A 73 -15.71 2.18 -15.88
C LEU A 73 -14.66 3.28 -16.04
N GLY A 74 -14.95 4.33 -16.81
CA GLY A 74 -14.07 5.49 -16.95
C GLY A 74 -13.84 6.22 -15.63
N LEU A 75 -14.91 6.45 -14.85
CA LEU A 75 -14.83 7.04 -13.51
C LEU A 75 -14.12 6.12 -12.52
N GLY A 76 -14.39 4.80 -12.56
CA GLY A 76 -13.69 3.81 -11.74
C GLY A 76 -12.20 3.76 -12.03
N ALA A 77 -11.81 3.78 -13.31
CA ALA A 77 -10.42 3.84 -13.73
C ALA A 77 -9.75 5.15 -13.26
N ALA A 78 -10.40 6.30 -13.45
CA ALA A 78 -9.89 7.59 -12.99
C ALA A 78 -9.71 7.63 -11.46
N ALA A 79 -10.67 7.10 -10.70
CA ALA A 79 -10.59 7.01 -9.24
C ALA A 79 -9.45 6.08 -8.80
N GLY A 80 -9.32 4.91 -9.43
CA GLY A 80 -8.26 3.95 -9.16
C GLY A 80 -6.87 4.52 -9.44
N VAL A 81 -6.68 5.13 -10.61
CA VAL A 81 -5.42 5.80 -10.99
C VAL A 81 -5.10 6.96 -10.04
N ARG A 82 -6.10 7.76 -9.66
CA ARG A 82 -5.90 8.85 -8.69
C ARG A 82 -5.46 8.34 -7.32
N ASN A 83 -5.98 7.20 -6.87
CA ASN A 83 -5.57 6.58 -5.60
C ASN A 83 -4.15 5.99 -5.70
N ALA A 84 -3.86 5.27 -6.78
CA ALA A 84 -2.53 4.74 -7.09
C ALA A 84 -1.46 5.83 -7.15
N TYR A 85 -1.77 6.95 -7.79
CA TYR A 85 -0.86 8.10 -7.87
C TYR A 85 -0.55 8.68 -6.49
N ARG A 86 -1.56 8.79 -5.61
CA ARG A 86 -1.34 9.19 -4.20
C ARG A 86 -0.51 8.17 -3.44
N ALA A 87 -0.70 6.87 -3.70
CA ALA A 87 0.10 5.82 -3.10
C ALA A 87 1.57 5.90 -3.55
N ALA A 88 1.83 6.26 -4.81
CA ALA A 88 3.17 6.46 -5.34
C ALA A 88 3.86 7.72 -4.79
N GLN A 89 3.13 8.84 -4.63
CA GLN A 89 3.68 10.08 -4.08
C GLN A 89 4.19 9.94 -2.64
N ARG A 90 3.62 9.03 -1.85
CA ARG A 90 4.07 8.75 -0.47
C ARG A 90 5.49 8.17 -0.38
N TRP A 91 6.08 7.73 -1.49
CA TRP A 91 7.41 7.11 -1.53
C TRP A 91 8.52 8.12 -1.85
N GLN A 92 8.17 9.34 -2.28
CA GLN A 92 9.12 10.37 -2.70
C GLN A 92 9.33 11.46 -1.63
N GLY A 93 8.72 11.31 -0.45
CA GLY A 93 8.87 12.21 0.70
C GLY A 93 9.62 11.56 1.85
#